data_AF-A0A419EBW1-F1
#
_entry.id   AF-A0A419EBW1-F1
#
_cell.length_a   1.000
_cell.length_b   1.000
_cell.length_c   1.000
_cell.angle_alpha   90.00
_cell.angle_beta   90.00
_cell.angle_gamma   90.00
#
_symmetry.space_group_name_H-M   'P 1'
#
loop_
_entity.id
_entity.type
_entity.pdbx_description
1 polymer ?
#
loop_
_entity_poly.entity_id
_entity_poly.type
_entity_poly.pdbx_seq_one_letter_code
_entity_poly.pdbx_strand_id
1 'polypeptide(L)'
;MKSRAVQITRIFFYILAALWLAVGVGYIFRYNGQAIYWVMSGIMIVNAFVFIAIGANITKRLVYWLGVIFLAISIFLFIFDEFGYADLIALILFIIPLVIMLVKRKEFLAA
;
A
#
# COMPACT_ATOMS: atom_id res chain seq x y z
N MET A 1 5.88 -2.65 24.70
CA MET A 1 5.23 -3.64 23.80
C MET A 1 4.60 -2.88 22.64
N LYS A 2 4.90 -3.22 21.38
CA LYS A 2 4.26 -2.52 20.23
C LYS A 2 2.76 -2.79 20.25
N SER A 3 1.92 -1.76 20.10
CA SER A 3 0.46 -1.95 20.05
C SER A 3 0.06 -2.97 18.98
N ARG A 4 -0.97 -3.78 19.26
CA ARG A 4 -1.58 -4.70 18.29
C ARG A 4 -2.02 -3.98 17.03
N ALA A 5 -2.55 -2.75 17.13
CA ALA A 5 -2.96 -1.97 15.95
C ALA A 5 -1.78 -1.65 15.04
N VAL A 6 -0.64 -1.26 15.62
CA VAL A 6 0.59 -0.99 14.88
C VAL A 6 1.07 -2.24 14.17
N GLN A 7 1.07 -3.40 14.84
CA GLN A 7 1.51 -4.66 14.23
C GLN A 7 0.58 -5.08 13.08
N ILE A 8 -0.73 -5.00 13.27
CA ILE A 8 -1.72 -5.32 12.24
C ILE A 8 -1.52 -4.42 11.02
N THR A 9 -1.46 -3.10 11.20
CA THR A 9 -1.22 -2.15 10.10
C THR A 9 0.10 -2.43 9.38
N ARG A 10 1.17 -2.79 10.09
CA ARG A 10 2.44 -3.21 9.46
C ARG A 10 2.27 -4.43 8.56
N ILE A 11 1.53 -5.44 9.02
CA ILE A 11 1.25 -6.64 8.24
C ILE A 11 0.49 -6.26 6.96
N PHE A 12 -0.52 -5.40 7.04
CA PHE A 12 -1.23 -4.91 5.87
C PHE A 12 -0.29 -4.21 4.87
N PHE A 13 0.60 -3.33 5.34
CA PHE A 13 1.61 -2.70 4.47
C PHE A 13 2.53 -3.72 3.79
N TYR A 14 2.94 -4.78 4.49
CA TYR A 14 3.78 -5.82 3.89
C TYR A 14 3.03 -6.74 2.92
N ILE A 15 1.75 -7.02 3.18
CA ILE A 15 0.88 -7.73 2.24
C ILE A 15 0.71 -6.90 0.95
N LEU A 16 0.43 -5.60 1.09
CA LEU A 16 0.35 -4.67 -0.05
C LEU A 16 1.70 -4.62 -0.80
N ALA A 17 2.83 -4.55 -0.09
CA ALA A 17 4.13 -4.61 -0.73
C ALA A 17 4.33 -5.89 -1.56
N ALA A 18 4.00 -7.05 -0.98
CA ALA A 18 4.13 -8.33 -1.67
C ALA A 18 3.23 -8.42 -2.90
N LEU A 19 1.98 -7.94 -2.80
CA LEU A 19 1.04 -7.96 -3.92
C LEU A 19 1.51 -7.04 -5.06
N TRP A 20 1.95 -5.82 -4.74
CA TRP A 20 2.45 -4.88 -5.75
C TRP A 20 3.74 -5.37 -6.40
N LEU A 21 4.61 -6.02 -5.64
CA LEU A 21 5.80 -6.66 -6.18
C LEU A 21 5.41 -7.79 -7.15
N ALA A 22 4.47 -8.66 -6.77
CA ALA A 22 4.02 -9.77 -7.62
C ALA A 22 3.37 -9.27 -8.92
N VAL A 23 2.52 -8.25 -8.84
CA VAL A 23 1.91 -7.60 -10.01
C VAL A 23 2.98 -6.95 -10.88
N GLY A 24 3.92 -6.20 -10.29
CA GLY A 24 5.02 -5.56 -11.01
C GLY A 24 5.89 -6.57 -11.76
N VAL A 25 6.24 -7.69 -11.14
CA VAL A 25 6.95 -8.80 -11.78
C VAL A 25 6.10 -9.43 -12.89
N GLY A 26 4.80 -9.61 -12.66
CA GLY A 26 3.86 -10.10 -13.66
C GLY A 26 3.83 -9.23 -14.94
N TYR A 27 3.93 -7.91 -14.79
CA TYR A 27 4.01 -6.99 -15.93
C TYR A 27 5.30 -7.18 -16.77
N ILE A 28 6.42 -7.56 -16.15
CA ILE A 28 7.67 -7.88 -16.87
C ILE A 28 7.45 -9.10 -17.77
N PHE A 29 6.81 -10.15 -17.25
CA PHE A 29 6.54 -11.37 -18.02
C PHE A 29 5.46 -11.18 -19.11
N ARG A 30 4.65 -10.13 -19.01
CA ARG A 30 3.65 -9.75 -20.03
C ARG A 30 4.19 -8.81 -21.11
N TYR A 31 5.47 -8.45 -21.05
CA TYR A 31 6.08 -7.55 -22.02
C TYR A 31 5.91 -8.06 -23.46
N ASN A 32 5.39 -7.20 -24.33
CA ASN A 32 5.09 -7.50 -25.73
C ASN A 32 5.78 -6.54 -26.72
N GLY A 33 6.81 -5.81 -26.28
CA GLY A 33 7.45 -4.76 -27.08
C GLY A 33 7.01 -3.33 -26.74
N GLN A 34 5.89 -3.15 -26.04
CA GLN A 34 5.41 -1.82 -25.64
C GLN A 34 6.07 -1.34 -24.34
N ALA A 35 6.55 -0.10 -24.35
CA ALA A 35 7.20 0.51 -23.18
C ALA A 35 6.30 0.62 -21.94
N ILE A 36 4.97 0.64 -22.13
CA ILE A 36 4.01 0.79 -21.03
C ILE A 36 4.12 -0.33 -19.99
N TYR A 37 4.47 -1.56 -20.39
CA TYR A 37 4.66 -2.67 -19.45
C TYR A 37 5.84 -2.45 -18.51
N TRP A 38 6.93 -1.87 -19.01
CA TRP A 38 8.10 -1.51 -18.18
C TRP A 38 7.78 -0.36 -17.23
N VAL A 39 7.07 0.66 -17.73
CA VAL A 39 6.64 1.80 -16.90
C VAL A 39 5.72 1.31 -15.77
N MET A 40 4.70 0.51 -16.10
CA MET A 40 3.78 -0.05 -15.11
C MET A 40 4.51 -0.97 -14.12
N SER A 41 5.37 -1.85 -14.59
CA SER A 41 6.19 -2.70 -13.72
C SER A 41 7.04 -1.87 -12.74
N GLY A 42 7.73 -0.84 -13.25
CA GLY A 42 8.54 0.07 -12.45
C GLY A 42 7.73 0.77 -11.37
N ILE A 43 6.56 1.33 -11.72
CA ILE A 43 5.65 1.98 -10.77
C ILE A 43 5.21 0.99 -9.67
N MET A 44 4.81 -0.22 -10.05
CA MET A 44 4.33 -1.23 -9.10
C MET A 44 5.44 -1.69 -8.14
N ILE A 45 6.66 -1.91 -8.65
CA ILE A 45 7.82 -2.28 -7.84
C ILE A 45 8.21 -1.13 -6.89
N VAL A 46 8.23 0.11 -7.37
CA VAL A 46 8.50 1.29 -6.53
C VAL A 46 7.45 1.41 -5.43
N ASN A 47 6.17 1.23 -5.74
CA ASN A 47 5.09 1.24 -4.74
C ASN A 47 5.30 0.15 -3.68
N ALA A 48 5.76 -1.04 -4.06
CA ALA A 48 6.08 -2.09 -3.09
C ALA A 48 7.13 -1.61 -2.06
N PHE A 49 8.21 -0.97 -2.52
CA PHE A 49 9.21 -0.41 -1.62
C PHE A 49 8.68 0.74 -0.75
N VAL A 50 7.79 1.57 -1.29
CA VAL A 50 7.11 2.63 -0.51
C VAL A 50 6.29 2.01 0.62
N PHE A 51 5.50 0.96 0.34
CA PHE A 51 4.74 0.26 1.38
C PHE A 51 5.64 -0.36 2.45
N ILE A 52 6.78 -0.97 2.07
CA ILE A 52 7.76 -1.50 3.03
C ILE A 52 8.31 -0.37 3.91
N ALA A 53 8.73 0.74 3.32
CA ALA A 53 9.31 1.87 4.04
C ALA A 53 8.32 2.47 5.04
N ILE A 54 7.06 2.63 4.62
CA ILE A 54 5.96 3.11 5.48
C ILE A 54 5.69 2.12 6.61
N GLY A 55 5.50 0.84 6.31
CA GLY A 55 5.26 -0.20 7.32
C GLY A 55 6.39 -0.29 8.35
N ALA A 56 7.64 -0.29 7.91
CA ALA A 56 8.79 -0.36 8.80
C ALA A 56 8.86 0.80 9.80
N ASN A 57 8.46 2.00 9.35
CA ASN A 57 8.62 3.27 10.08
C ASN A 57 7.30 3.90 10.56
N ILE A 58 6.18 3.19 10.52
CA ILE A 58 4.82 3.73 10.70
C ILE A 58 4.56 4.49 12.02
N THR A 59 5.40 4.30 13.04
CA THR A 59 5.30 5.00 14.33
C THR A 59 5.91 6.40 14.29
N LYS A 60 6.77 6.71 13.30
CA LYS A 60 7.29 8.07 13.13
C LYS A 60 6.16 8.98 12.64
N ARG A 61 5.93 10.10 13.32
CA ARG A 61 4.85 11.05 13.01
C ARG A 61 4.75 11.42 11.53
N LEU A 62 5.87 11.72 10.88
CA LEU A 62 5.90 12.08 9.46
C LEU A 62 5.48 10.90 8.57
N VAL A 63 6.01 9.70 8.84
CA VAL A 63 5.69 8.49 8.08
C VAL A 63 4.25 8.04 8.28
N TYR A 64 3.70 8.21 9.48
CA TYR A 64 2.28 7.97 9.75
C TYR A 64 1.40 8.79 8.79
N TRP A 65 1.64 10.11 8.70
CA TRP A 65 0.85 10.98 7.83
C TRP A 65 1.08 10.69 6.35
N LEU A 66 2.32 10.38 5.96
CA LEU A 66 2.60 9.91 4.60
C LEU A 66 1.81 8.64 4.28
N GLY A 67 1.74 7.67 5.21
CA GLY A 67 0.94 6.45 5.05
C GLY A 67 -0.55 6.72 4.90
N VAL A 68 -1.11 7.63 5.71
CA VAL A 68 -2.52 8.04 5.60
C VAL A 68 -2.80 8.66 4.23
N ILE A 69 -1.99 9.65 3.82
CA ILE A 69 -2.16 10.36 2.55
C ILE A 69 -1.98 9.39 1.38
N PHE A 70 -0.96 8.54 1.44
CA PHE A 70 -0.66 7.58 0.39
C PHE A 70 -1.82 6.59 0.20
N LEU A 71 -2.34 6.00 1.29
CA LEU A 71 -3.51 5.12 1.21
C LEU A 71 -4.76 5.84 0.71
N ALA A 72 -4.98 7.09 1.13
CA ALA A 72 -6.13 7.88 0.66
C ALA A 72 -6.03 8.19 -0.84
N ILE A 73 -4.84 8.55 -1.34
CA ILE A 73 -4.58 8.74 -2.77
C ILE A 73 -4.77 7.42 -3.52
N SER A 74 -4.23 6.31 -2.99
CA SER A 74 -4.41 4.99 -3.61
C SER A 74 -5.90 4.69 -3.75
N ILE A 75 -6.70 4.77 -2.69
CA ILE A 75 -8.16 4.54 -2.72
C ILE A 75 -8.84 5.46 -3.73
N PHE A 76 -8.50 6.75 -3.74
CA PHE A 76 -9.09 7.71 -4.66
C PHE A 76 -8.82 7.32 -6.12
N LEU A 77 -7.55 7.07 -6.48
CA LEU A 77 -7.18 6.62 -7.84
C LEU A 77 -7.87 5.31 -8.21
N PHE A 78 -7.99 4.41 -7.24
CA PHE A 78 -8.56 3.09 -7.42
C PHE A 78 -10.06 3.11 -7.77
N ILE A 79 -10.81 4.10 -7.28
CA ILE A 79 -12.23 4.25 -7.57
C ILE A 79 -12.47 4.70 -9.02
N PHE A 80 -11.50 5.38 -9.65
CA PHE A 80 -11.58 5.84 -11.04
C PHE A 80 -10.97 4.88 -12.05
N ASP A 81 -10.35 3.79 -11.59
CA ASP A 81 -9.82 2.76 -12.48
C ASP A 81 -10.94 1.85 -13.01
N GLU A 82 -10.67 1.11 -14.08
CA GLU A 82 -11.59 0.08 -14.58
C GLU A 82 -11.77 -1.00 -13.50
N PHE A 83 -12.92 -0.98 -12.84
CA PHE A 83 -13.12 -1.73 -11.60
C PHE A 83 -13.36 -3.22 -11.85
N GLY A 84 -12.39 -4.08 -11.49
CA GLY A 84 -12.50 -5.53 -11.49
C GLY A 84 -12.60 -6.18 -10.11
N TYR A 85 -12.73 -7.51 -10.08
CA TYR A 85 -12.80 -8.27 -8.82
C TYR A 85 -11.47 -8.29 -8.05
N ALA A 86 -10.35 -8.35 -8.76
CA ALA A 86 -9.02 -8.21 -8.15
C ALA A 86 -8.87 -6.85 -7.49
N ASP A 87 -9.52 -5.85 -8.09
CA ASP A 87 -9.48 -4.47 -7.64
C ASP A 87 -10.23 -4.31 -6.32
N LEU A 88 -11.41 -4.93 -6.18
CA LEU A 88 -12.13 -4.93 -4.91
C LEU A 88 -11.28 -5.44 -3.73
N ILE A 89 -10.47 -6.48 -3.95
CA ILE A 89 -9.57 -7.03 -2.91
C ILE A 89 -8.50 -6.00 -2.53
N ALA A 90 -7.85 -5.38 -3.52
CA ALA A 90 -6.87 -4.33 -3.32
C ALA A 90 -7.46 -3.13 -2.55
N LEU A 91 -8.67 -2.70 -2.92
CA LEU A 91 -9.39 -1.62 -2.26
C LEU A 91 -9.64 -1.91 -0.78
N ILE A 92 -10.09 -3.13 -0.44
CA ILE A 92 -10.28 -3.56 0.94
C ILE A 92 -8.95 -3.52 1.70
N LEU A 93 -7.86 -4.00 1.09
CA LEU A 93 -6.52 -3.98 1.67
C LEU A 93 -5.97 -2.56 1.89
N PHE A 94 -6.48 -1.55 1.18
CA PHE A 94 -6.18 -0.15 1.46
C PHE A 94 -7.05 0.47 2.55
N ILE A 95 -8.36 0.21 2.51
CA ILE A 95 -9.33 0.81 3.43
C ILE A 95 -9.07 0.34 4.86
N ILE A 96 -8.86 -0.96 5.08
CA ILE A 96 -8.68 -1.50 6.43
C ILE A 96 -7.53 -0.84 7.19
N PRO A 97 -6.27 -0.81 6.69
CA PRO A 97 -5.17 -0.16 7.40
C PRO A 97 -5.41 1.35 7.56
N LEU A 98 -6.03 2.02 6.59
CA LEU A 98 -6.36 3.45 6.71
C LEU A 98 -7.33 3.69 7.87
N VAL A 99 -8.41 2.92 7.97
CA VAL A 99 -9.39 3.01 9.06
C VAL A 99 -8.71 2.74 10.41
N ILE A 100 -7.88 1.70 10.50
CA ILE A 100 -7.13 1.38 11.73
C ILE A 100 -6.23 2.56 12.13
N MET A 101 -5.49 3.13 11.18
CA MET A 101 -4.61 4.27 11.44
C MET A 101 -5.40 5.46 11.99
N LEU A 102 -6.53 5.82 11.36
CA LEU A 102 -7.35 6.94 11.77
C LEU A 102 -8.03 6.73 13.13
N VAL A 103 -8.66 5.56 13.35
CA VAL A 103 -9.38 5.24 14.59
C VAL A 103 -8.43 5.07 15.77
N LYS A 104 -7.28 4.42 15.56
CA LYS A 104 -6.28 4.11 16.59
C LYS A 104 -5.09 5.08 16.57
N ARG A 105 -5.25 6.27 15.98
CA ARG A 105 -4.21 7.30 15.83
C ARG A 105 -3.29 7.49 17.04
N LYS A 106 -3.87 7.53 18.25
CA LYS A 106 -3.10 7.71 19.50
C LYS A 106 -2.04 6.63 19.69
N GLU A 107 -2.33 5.39 19.30
CA GLU A 107 -1.41 4.25 19.43
C GLU A 107 -0.23 4.31 18.46
N PHE A 108 -0.38 5.05 17.34
CA PHE A 108 0.71 5.26 16.36
C PHE A 108 1.57 6.46 16.70
N LEU A 109 0.98 7.53 17.23
CA LEU A 109 1.67 8.80 17.51
C LEU A 109 2.22 8.91 18.94
N ALA A 110 1.79 8.02 19.85
CA ALA A 110 2.33 7.95 21.22
C ALA A 110 3.51 6.97 21.37
N ALA A 111 3.90 6.29 20.27
CA ALA A 111 4.98 5.31 20.22
C ALA A 111 6.26 5.92 19.63
#